data_AF-A0A369TV55-F1
#
_entry.id   AF-A0A369TV55-F1
#
_cell.length_a   1.000
_cell.length_b   1.000
_cell.length_c   1.000
_cell.angle_alpha   90.00
_cell.angle_beta   90.00
_cell.angle_gamma   90.00
#
_symmetry.space_group_name_H-M   'P 1'
#
loop_
_entity.id
_entity.type
_entity.pdbx_description
1 polymer ?
#
loop_
_entity_poly.entity_id
_entity_poly.type
_entity_poly.pdbx_seq_one_letter_code
_entity_poly.pdbx_strand_id
1 'polypeptide(L)' 'MNANGIINMITRMIFRKVMNKGVNAGIDKAFGKGKKPQDMTPEERQQARQGKQNARRARQAARIARRAGRM' A
#
# COMPACT_ATOMS: atom_id res chain seq x y z
N MET A 1 30.99 10.65 -13.97
CA MET A 1 29.66 10.04 -13.78
C MET A 1 29.86 8.60 -13.36
N ASN A 2 29.43 8.25 -12.15
CA ASN A 2 29.78 6.97 -11.54
C ASN A 2 28.78 5.89 -12.00
N ALA A 3 29.21 4.93 -12.82
CA ALA A 3 28.36 3.84 -13.32
C ALA A 3 27.68 3.06 -12.17
N ASN A 4 28.33 3.02 -11.01
CA ASN A 4 27.78 2.46 -9.77
C ASN A 4 26.53 3.21 -9.27
N GLY A 5 26.45 4.53 -9.48
CA GLY A 5 25.27 5.33 -9.15
C GLY A 5 24.07 5.00 -10.04
N ILE A 6 24.31 4.71 -11.32
CA ILE A 6 23.26 4.33 -12.28
C ILE A 6 22.70 2.95 -11.91
N ILE A 7 23.57 1.98 -11.62
CA ILE A 7 23.16 0.63 -11.19
C ILE A 7 22.34 0.72 -9.89
N ASN A 8 22.81 1.48 -8.89
CA ASN A 8 22.08 1.67 -7.64
C ASN A 8 20.70 2.32 -7.85
N MET A 9 20.58 3.27 -8.78
CA MET A 9 19.29 3.85 -9.14
C MET A 9 18.35 2.85 -9.81
N ILE A 10 18.86 2.06 -10.76
CA ILE A 10 18.08 1.07 -11.50
C ILE A 10 17.58 -0.03 -10.55
N THR A 11 18.47 -0.62 -9.75
CA THR A 11 18.12 -1.65 -8.77
C THR A 11 17.07 -1.14 -7.78
N ARG A 12 17.24 0.09 -7.28
CA ARG A 12 16.28 0.70 -6.35
C ARG A 12 14.93 1.00 -6.99
N MET A 13 14.91 1.37 -8.27
CA MET A 13 13.67 1.55 -9.03
C MET A 13 12.95 0.22 -9.28
N ILE A 14 13.68 -0.82 -9.67
CA ILE A 14 13.12 -2.16 -9.89
C ILE A 14 12.54 -2.69 -8.58
N PHE A 15 13.31 -2.63 -7.49
CA PHE A 15 12.86 -3.11 -6.18
C PHE A 15 11.63 -2.34 -5.69
N ARG A 16 11.59 -1.01 -5.86
CA ARG A 16 10.39 -0.21 -5.57
C ARG A 16 9.20 -0.65 -6.42
N LYS A 17 9.36 -0.85 -7.72
CA LYS A 17 8.27 -1.25 -8.61
C LYS A 17 7.76 -2.65 -8.27
N VAL A 18 8.66 -3.60 -7.99
CA VAL A 18 8.34 -4.97 -7.62
C VAL A 18 7.65 -5.02 -6.26
N MET A 19 8.15 -4.32 -5.24
CA MET A 19 7.48 -4.29 -3.94
C MET A 19 6.12 -3.59 -4.03
N ASN A 20 6.03 -2.46 -4.73
CA ASN A 20 4.74 -1.78 -4.91
C ASN A 20 3.73 -2.64 -5.67
N LYS A 21 4.14 -3.28 -6.79
CA LYS A 21 3.25 -4.15 -7.56
C LYS A 21 2.96 -5.47 -6.85
N GLY A 22 3.93 -6.06 -6.16
CA GLY A 22 3.82 -7.33 -5.46
C GLY A 22 2.98 -7.22 -4.18
N VAL A 23 3.15 -6.16 -3.41
CA VAL A 23 2.27 -5.86 -2.27
C VAL A 23 0.86 -5.56 -2.74
N ASN A 24 0.68 -4.73 -3.77
CA ASN A 24 -0.64 -4.43 -4.30
C ASN A 24 -1.32 -5.68 -4.88
N ALA A 25 -0.61 -6.48 -5.68
CA ALA A 25 -1.14 -7.73 -6.24
C ALA A 25 -1.38 -8.78 -5.16
N GLY A 26 -0.55 -8.85 -4.12
CA GLY A 26 -0.73 -9.72 -2.97
C GLY A 26 -1.97 -9.32 -2.15
N ILE A 27 -2.16 -8.02 -1.92
CA ILE A 27 -3.37 -7.50 -1.28
C ILE A 27 -4.59 -7.74 -2.16
N ASP A 28 -4.52 -7.47 -3.46
CA ASP A 28 -5.61 -7.72 -4.40
C ASP A 28 -5.95 -9.21 -4.51
N LYS A 29 -4.97 -10.11 -4.38
CA LYS A 29 -5.20 -11.55 -4.40
C LYS A 29 -5.70 -12.08 -3.05
N ALA A 30 -5.21 -11.54 -1.94
CA ALA A 30 -5.58 -11.96 -0.58
C ALA A 30 -6.92 -11.36 -0.12
N PHE A 31 -7.24 -10.13 -0.54
CA PHE A 31 -8.45 -9.41 -0.15
C PHE A 31 -9.44 -9.25 -1.32
N GLY A 32 -9.18 -9.89 -2.45
CA GLY A 32 -9.98 -9.81 -3.67
C GLY A 32 -9.74 -8.48 -4.40
N LYS A 33 -9.52 -8.57 -5.72
CA LYS A 33 -9.38 -7.43 -6.63
C LYS A 33 -10.58 -6.53 -6.38
N GLY A 34 -10.39 -5.42 -5.67
CA GLY A 34 -11.47 -4.69 -5.00
C GLY A 34 -12.66 -4.50 -5.93
N LYS A 35 -13.70 -5.33 -5.75
CA LYS A 35 -14.91 -5.26 -6.58
C LYS A 35 -15.42 -3.82 -6.50
N LYS A 36 -15.95 -3.28 -7.61
CA LYS A 36 -16.57 -1.96 -7.55
C LYS A 36 -17.64 -2.00 -6.46
N PRO A 37 -17.89 -0.92 -5.70
CA PRO A 37 -18.91 -0.90 -4.65
C PRO A 37 -20.30 -1.35 -5.10
N GLN A 38 -20.55 -1.26 -6.40
CA GLN A 38 -21.75 -1.67 -7.12
C GLN A 38 -21.87 -3.20 -7.26
N ASP A 39 -20.74 -3.93 -7.32
CA ASP A 39 -20.67 -5.38 -7.53
C ASP A 39 -20.38 -6.16 -6.23
N MET A 40 -20.30 -5.46 -5.08
CA MET A 40 -20.03 -6.07 -3.77
C MET A 40 -21.33 -6.51 -3.09
N THR A 41 -21.33 -7.71 -2.51
CA THR A 41 -22.42 -8.14 -1.62
C THR A 41 -22.47 -7.25 -0.36
N PRO A 42 -23.60 -7.21 0.37
CA PRO A 42 -23.70 -6.45 1.61
C PRO A 42 -22.61 -6.83 2.64
N GLU A 43 -22.25 -8.11 2.75
CA GLU A 43 -21.19 -8.56 3.66
C GLU A 43 -19.80 -8.07 3.21
N GLU A 44 -19.48 -8.19 1.92
CA GLU A 44 -18.21 -7.72 1.35
C GLU A 44 -18.05 -6.20 1.55
N ARG A 45 -19.14 -5.45 1.43
CA ARG A 45 -19.15 -4.00 1.66
C ARG A 45 -18.89 -3.64 3.12
N GLN A 46 -19.39 -4.42 4.08
CA GLN A 46 -19.12 -4.21 5.50
C GLN A 46 -17.65 -4.49 5.82
N GLN A 47 -17.09 -5.60 5.34
CA GLN A 47 -15.67 -5.92 5.52
C GLN A 47 -14.77 -4.84 4.91
N ALA A 48 -15.08 -4.36 3.70
CA ALA A 48 -14.34 -3.27 3.07
C ALA A 48 -14.42 -1.96 3.86
N ARG A 49 -15.57 -1.65 4.48
CA ARG A 49 -15.74 -0.47 5.36
C ARG A 49 -14.89 -0.59 6.62
N GLN A 50 -14.90 -1.76 7.27
CA GLN A 50 -14.07 -2.03 8.45
C GLN A 50 -12.57 -1.93 8.12
N GLY A 51 -12.14 -2.55 7.00
CA GLY A 51 -10.76 -2.44 6.51
C GLY A 51 -10.35 -0.99 6.21
N LYS A 52 -11.23 -0.20 5.58
CA LYS A 52 -10.99 1.23 5.36
C LYS A 52 -10.86 2.02 6.66
N GLN A 53 -11.66 1.71 7.68
CA GLN A 53 -11.58 2.39 8.98
C GLN A 53 -10.25 2.08 9.69
N ASN A 54 -9.83 0.81 9.68
CA ASN A 54 -8.54 0.39 10.24
C ASN A 54 -7.38 1.06 9.50
N ALA A 55 -7.42 1.10 8.17
CA ALA A 55 -6.41 1.79 7.36
C ALA A 55 -6.37 3.30 7.61
N ARG A 56 -7.51 3.94 7.95
CA ARG A 56 -7.55 5.37 8.33
C ARG A 56 -6.87 5.60 9.68
N ARG A 57 -7.17 4.78 10.68
CA ARG A 57 -6.53 4.85 12.02
C ARG A 57 -5.03 4.62 11.93
N ALA A 58 -4.60 3.58 11.19
CA ALA A 58 -3.19 3.31 10.96
C ALA A 58 -2.47 4.49 10.26
N ARG A 59 -3.11 5.12 9.26
CA ARG A 59 -2.57 6.32 8.60
C ARG A 59 -2.45 7.51 9.54
N GLN A 60 -3.40 7.71 10.45
CA GLN A 60 -3.33 8.78 11.46
C GLN A 60 -2.17 8.53 12.44
N ALA A 61 -2.05 7.31 12.97
CA ALA A 61 -0.93 6.92 13.83
C ALA A 61 0.42 7.13 13.12
N ALA A 62 0.54 6.68 11.87
CA ALA A 62 1.75 6.86 11.08
C ALA A 62 2.05 8.34 10.74
N ARG A 63 1.04 9.22 10.67
CA ARG A 63 1.26 10.67 10.52
C ARG A 63 1.80 11.27 11.81
N ILE A 64 1.26 10.88 12.96
CA ILE A 64 1.75 11.33 14.27
C ILE A 64 3.19 10.85 14.47
N ALA A 65 3.47 9.57 14.26
CA ALA A 65 4.81 9.01 14.38
C ALA A 65 5.82 9.72 13.48
N ARG A 66 5.45 10.05 12.23
CA ARG A 66 6.30 10.82 11.31
C ARG A 66 6.53 12.27 11.73
N ARG A 67 5.60 12.88 12.45
CA ARG A 67 5.78 14.24 13.00
C ARG A 67 6.65 14.19 14.25
N ALA A 68 6.42 13.22 15.12
CA ALA A 68 7.20 13.00 16.34
C ALA A 68 8.67 12.70 16.02
N GLY A 69 8.96 11.86 15.02
CA GLY A 69 10.35 11.57 14.60
C GLY A 69 10.98 12.63 13.68
N ARG A 70 10.29 13.75 13.41
CA ARG A 70 10.83 14.90 12.68
C ARG A 70 11.11 16.10 13.57
N MET A 71 10.64 16.07 14.82
CA MET A 71 11.06 16.97 15.89
C MET A 71 12.24 16.33 16.61
#